data_AF-A0A1N7NII1-F1
#
_entry.id   AF-A0A1N7NII1-F1
#
_cell.length_a   1.000
_cell.length_b   1.000
_cell.length_c   1.000
_cell.angle_alpha   90.00
_cell.angle_beta   90.00
_cell.angle_gamma   90.00
#
_symmetry.space_group_name_H-M   'P 1'
#
loop_
_entity.id
_entity.type
_entity.pdbx_description
1 polymer ?
#
loop_
_entity_poly.entity_id
_entity_poly.type
_entity_poly.pdbx_seq_one_letter_code
_entity_poly.pdbx_strand_id
1 'polypeptide(L)'
;MKKFLQISSVLLVSVLYGQQISDYHYILIPDTFANSKANRYDLDKLLSAQLQAKKFIVINENSPESKNLCEYLKAEISDTGNMLTNKVQIEFKDCYNKSLAILDGKSRSKDIEEGMQDALKNAMMNIPLSNPVKNAAALQKESQIAENQIKAEENKPKQEVSAIHSDKAAFKPNNKAEIYHNGSLSLNKILLSNGEFILADPNSSAPYGIFKPSTKKDTYRVQLSDGTTTLGYLEDGKIVIEKTNSDGSLRTEVFEMK
;
A
#
# COMPACT_ATOMS: atom_id res chain seq x y z
N MET A 1 -55.65 -2.36 -30.22
CA MET A 1 -54.54 -1.85 -29.38
C MET A 1 -53.61 -3.00 -29.01
N LYS A 2 -52.45 -3.19 -29.67
CA LYS A 2 -51.50 -4.29 -29.34
C LYS A 2 -50.08 -4.18 -29.95
N LYS A 3 -49.55 -2.96 -30.17
CA LYS A 3 -48.19 -2.73 -30.73
C LYS A 3 -47.18 -2.05 -29.78
N PHE A 4 -47.49 -1.96 -28.49
CA PHE A 4 -46.58 -1.37 -27.48
C PHE A 4 -45.48 -2.34 -26.98
N LEU A 5 -45.36 -3.55 -27.53
CA LEU A 5 -44.47 -4.60 -27.04
C LEU A 5 -43.12 -4.70 -27.80
N GLN A 6 -42.58 -3.59 -28.31
CA GLN A 6 -41.27 -3.56 -28.99
C GLN A 6 -40.32 -2.42 -28.54
N ILE A 7 -40.61 -1.74 -27.43
CA ILE A 7 -39.61 -0.87 -26.76
C ILE A 7 -39.00 -1.67 -25.61
N SER A 8 -38.27 -2.73 -25.97
CA SER A 8 -37.45 -3.52 -25.05
C SER A 8 -35.98 -3.22 -25.28
N SER A 9 -35.22 -3.09 -24.19
CA SER A 9 -33.75 -3.16 -24.17
C SER A 9 -32.97 -2.10 -24.96
N VAL A 10 -33.01 -0.86 -24.47
CA VAL A 10 -31.79 -0.02 -24.44
C VAL A 10 -31.51 0.36 -22.99
N LEU A 11 -31.05 -0.62 -22.22
CA LEU A 11 -30.47 -0.36 -20.89
C LEU A 11 -29.06 0.18 -21.12
N LEU A 12 -28.89 1.51 -21.10
CA LEU A 12 -27.55 2.10 -21.06
C LEU A 12 -26.89 1.68 -19.75
N VAL A 13 -25.95 0.74 -19.83
CA VAL A 13 -25.00 0.45 -18.75
C VAL A 13 -23.97 1.58 -18.75
N SER A 14 -24.34 2.73 -18.18
CA SER A 14 -23.38 3.75 -17.78
C SER A 14 -22.54 3.16 -16.66
N VAL A 15 -21.37 2.60 -17.01
CA VAL A 15 -20.36 2.17 -16.05
C VAL A 15 -19.87 3.41 -15.32
N LEU A 16 -20.43 3.67 -14.14
CA LEU A 16 -19.95 4.71 -13.24
C LEU A 16 -18.60 4.22 -12.69
N TYR A 17 -17.52 4.66 -13.33
CA TYR A 17 -16.17 4.53 -12.79
C TYR A 17 -16.10 5.36 -11.49
N GLY A 18 -16.36 4.70 -10.36
CA GLY A 18 -16.16 5.28 -9.04
C GLY A 18 -14.67 5.43 -8.78
N GLN A 19 -14.20 6.66 -8.57
CA GLN A 19 -12.83 6.94 -8.15
C GLN A 19 -12.54 6.23 -6.82
N GLN A 20 -11.49 5.42 -6.79
CA GLN A 20 -11.04 4.75 -5.57
C GLN A 20 -9.87 5.49 -4.95
N ILE A 21 -9.68 5.35 -3.63
CA ILE A 21 -8.54 5.97 -2.92
C ILE A 21 -7.21 5.50 -3.53
N SER A 22 -7.13 4.24 -3.93
CA SER A 22 -5.94 3.62 -4.56
C SER A 22 -5.47 4.33 -5.83
N ASP A 23 -6.38 5.00 -6.54
CA ASP A 23 -6.08 5.61 -7.85
C ASP A 23 -5.22 6.88 -7.72
N TYR A 24 -5.07 7.38 -6.49
CA TYR A 24 -4.33 8.59 -6.16
C TYR A 24 -2.93 8.27 -5.62
N HIS A 25 -1.96 9.08 -6.02
CA HIS A 25 -0.59 8.98 -5.54
C HIS A 25 -0.35 9.83 -4.28
N TYR A 26 -0.94 11.03 -4.25
CA TYR A 26 -0.76 12.01 -3.20
C TYR A 26 -1.99 12.08 -2.29
N ILE A 27 -1.75 12.23 -0.99
CA ILE A 27 -2.81 12.57 -0.02
C ILE A 27 -2.34 13.78 0.78
N LEU A 28 -3.16 14.83 0.74
CA LEU A 28 -2.95 16.03 1.54
C LEU A 28 -3.58 15.85 2.91
N ILE A 29 -2.76 15.94 3.95
CA ILE A 29 -3.21 16.11 5.34
C ILE A 29 -3.09 17.61 5.65
N PRO A 30 -4.16 18.29 6.10
CA PRO A 30 -4.07 19.69 6.50
C PRO A 30 -3.28 19.82 7.80
N ASP A 31 -2.57 20.94 7.97
CA ASP A 31 -1.81 21.23 9.20
C ASP A 31 -2.74 21.36 10.43
N THR A 32 -4.03 21.66 10.21
CA THR A 32 -5.10 21.58 11.21
C THR A 32 -6.40 21.03 10.60
N PHE A 33 -7.01 20.03 11.25
CA PHE A 33 -8.33 19.50 10.90
C PHE A 33 -9.47 20.43 11.32
N ALA A 34 -10.55 20.42 10.54
CA ALA A 34 -11.76 21.20 10.84
C ALA A 34 -12.43 20.80 12.18
N ASN A 35 -12.33 19.52 12.56
CA ASN A 35 -12.73 19.06 13.90
C ASN A 35 -11.58 19.30 14.88
N SER A 36 -11.68 20.36 15.68
CA SER A 36 -10.59 20.79 16.57
C SER A 36 -10.14 19.75 17.61
N LYS A 37 -10.97 18.74 17.91
CA LYS A 37 -10.59 17.63 18.80
C LYS A 37 -9.63 16.63 18.14
N ALA A 38 -9.66 16.53 16.80
CA ALA A 38 -8.76 15.67 16.04
C ALA A 38 -7.32 16.22 15.97
N ASN A 39 -7.11 17.51 16.26
CA ASN A 39 -5.80 18.16 16.37
C ASN A 39 -5.08 17.84 17.70
N ARG A 40 -5.41 16.71 18.32
CA ARG A 40 -4.83 16.19 19.57
C ARG A 40 -4.32 14.77 19.34
N TYR A 41 -3.52 14.26 20.27
CA TYR A 41 -3.12 12.84 20.31
C TYR A 41 -2.31 12.36 19.10
N ASP A 42 -1.65 13.29 18.37
CA ASP A 42 -0.78 13.03 17.22
C ASP A 42 -1.43 12.20 16.08
N LEU A 43 -2.75 12.39 15.87
CA LEU A 43 -3.53 11.68 14.86
C LEU A 43 -3.10 12.01 13.41
N ASP A 44 -2.60 13.23 13.18
CA ASP A 44 -1.98 13.67 11.92
C ASP A 44 -0.74 12.85 11.58
N LYS A 45 0.20 12.71 12.53
CA LYS A 45 1.45 11.95 12.37
C LYS A 45 1.16 10.47 12.18
N LEU A 46 0.20 9.94 12.94
CA LEU A 46 -0.20 8.53 12.85
C LEU A 46 -0.87 8.23 11.49
N LEU A 47 -1.78 9.09 11.02
CA LEU A 47 -2.39 8.96 9.70
C LEU A 47 -1.31 9.03 8.61
N SER A 48 -0.40 10.00 8.70
CA SER A 48 0.72 10.15 7.76
C SER A 48 1.56 8.87 7.67
N ALA A 49 1.99 8.33 8.81
CA ALA A 49 2.77 7.10 8.87
C ALA A 49 2.02 5.88 8.28
N GLN A 50 0.71 5.75 8.53
CA GLN A 50 -0.09 4.66 7.97
C GLN A 50 -0.33 4.80 6.46
N LEU A 51 -0.48 6.02 5.95
CA LEU A 51 -0.61 6.28 4.50
C LEU A 51 0.71 6.03 3.76
N GLN A 52 1.84 6.46 4.32
CA GLN A 52 3.18 6.15 3.79
C GLN A 52 3.46 4.64 3.78
N ALA A 53 3.07 3.92 4.84
CA ALA A 53 3.14 2.45 4.87
C ALA A 53 2.28 1.79 3.77
N LYS A 54 1.20 2.46 3.33
CA LYS A 54 0.32 2.05 2.22
C LYS A 54 0.73 2.62 0.85
N LYS A 55 1.95 3.17 0.74
CA LYS A 55 2.58 3.71 -0.49
C LYS A 55 1.98 5.01 -1.04
N PHE A 56 1.16 5.72 -0.27
CA PHE A 56 0.77 7.08 -0.61
C PHE A 56 1.88 8.08 -0.26
N ILE A 57 2.07 9.10 -1.08
CA ILE A 57 2.90 10.24 -0.72
C ILE A 57 2.03 11.23 0.06
N VAL A 58 2.41 11.49 1.31
CA VAL A 58 1.72 12.46 2.16
C VAL A 58 2.31 13.85 1.93
N ILE A 59 1.45 14.81 1.60
CA ILE A 59 1.79 16.22 1.39
C ILE A 59 1.02 17.10 2.38
N ASN A 60 1.48 18.33 2.57
CA ASN A 60 0.80 19.37 3.36
C ASN A 60 0.34 20.53 2.46
N GLU A 61 -0.39 21.49 3.03
CA GLU A 61 -0.93 22.63 2.28
C GLU A 61 0.18 23.53 1.67
N ASN A 62 1.38 23.51 2.24
CA ASN A 62 2.54 24.29 1.80
C ASN A 62 3.39 23.58 0.71
N SER A 63 3.11 22.32 0.39
CA SER A 63 3.89 21.52 -0.58
C SER A 63 3.65 22.01 -2.03
N PRO A 64 4.64 22.02 -2.92
CA PRO A 64 4.44 22.41 -4.33
C PRO A 64 3.29 21.68 -5.04
N GLU A 65 3.09 20.42 -4.69
CA GLU A 65 2.07 19.51 -5.21
C GLU A 65 0.65 19.89 -4.79
N SER A 66 0.48 20.64 -3.68
CA SER A 66 -0.85 21.11 -3.21
C SER A 66 -1.51 22.08 -4.20
N LYS A 67 -0.74 22.65 -5.12
CA LYS A 67 -1.23 23.54 -6.18
C LYS A 67 -1.98 22.79 -7.28
N ASN A 68 -1.74 21.48 -7.43
CA ASN A 68 -2.41 20.63 -8.41
C ASN A 68 -3.64 19.97 -7.78
N LEU A 69 -4.70 20.77 -7.58
CA LEU A 69 -5.88 20.42 -6.77
C LEU A 69 -6.42 18.98 -6.96
N CYS A 70 -6.43 18.45 -8.18
CA CYS A 70 -6.99 17.13 -8.51
C CYS A 70 -5.96 15.98 -8.63
N GLU A 71 -4.68 16.21 -8.30
CA GLU A 71 -3.65 15.14 -8.25
C GLU A 71 -3.55 14.47 -6.87
N TYR A 72 -4.22 15.03 -5.85
CA TYR A 72 -4.25 14.51 -4.49
C TYR A 72 -5.68 14.34 -3.96
N LEU A 73 -5.83 13.56 -2.88
CA LEU A 73 -7.03 13.54 -2.04
C LEU A 73 -6.78 14.32 -0.75
N LYS A 74 -7.76 15.09 -0.27
CA LYS A 74 -7.69 15.67 1.08
C LYS A 74 -8.19 14.66 2.11
N ALA A 75 -7.39 14.37 3.13
CA ALA A 75 -7.80 13.55 4.26
C ALA A 75 -8.15 14.43 5.47
N GLU A 76 -9.41 14.37 5.92
CA GLU A 76 -9.90 15.05 7.12
C GLU A 76 -10.16 14.03 8.23
N ILE A 77 -9.76 14.35 9.46
CA ILE A 77 -10.03 13.53 10.65
C ILE A 77 -11.13 14.19 11.49
N SER A 78 -12.08 13.39 11.98
CA SER A 78 -13.10 13.81 12.95
C SER A 78 -13.19 12.87 14.14
N ASP A 79 -13.16 13.43 15.34
CA ASP A 79 -13.61 12.76 16.55
C ASP A 79 -15.14 12.64 16.52
N THR A 80 -15.63 11.41 16.39
CA THR A 80 -17.06 11.03 16.44
C THR A 80 -17.39 10.24 17.72
N GLY A 81 -16.48 10.28 18.69
CA GLY A 81 -16.57 9.62 19.98
C GLY A 81 -17.59 10.23 20.93
N ASN A 82 -17.75 9.58 22.06
CA ASN A 82 -18.52 10.06 23.20
C ASN A 82 -17.81 9.67 24.50
N MET A 83 -18.35 10.08 25.65
CA MET A 83 -17.75 9.83 26.97
C MET A 83 -17.46 8.35 27.30
N LEU A 84 -18.05 7.40 26.55
CA LEU A 84 -17.89 5.95 26.77
C LEU A 84 -17.17 5.23 25.62
N THR A 85 -16.94 5.88 24.48
CA THR A 85 -16.35 5.25 23.29
C THR A 85 -15.49 6.23 22.49
N ASN A 86 -14.21 5.92 22.37
CA ASN A 86 -13.28 6.62 21.47
C ASN A 86 -13.57 6.20 20.03
N LYS A 87 -13.81 7.17 19.14
CA LYS A 87 -14.10 6.93 17.72
C LYS A 87 -13.49 7.99 16.83
N VAL A 88 -12.90 7.55 15.73
CA VAL A 88 -12.31 8.39 14.70
C VAL A 88 -13.00 8.09 13.39
N GLN A 89 -13.35 9.14 12.66
CA GLN A 89 -13.77 9.07 11.27
C GLN A 89 -12.71 9.75 10.41
N ILE A 90 -12.30 9.10 9.32
CA ILE A 90 -11.38 9.64 8.32
C ILE A 90 -12.15 9.80 7.02
N GLU A 91 -12.23 11.02 6.50
CA GLU A 91 -12.94 11.34 5.27
C GLU A 91 -11.95 11.74 4.17
N PHE A 92 -11.96 11.02 3.05
CA PHE A 92 -11.14 11.32 1.88
C PHE A 92 -11.97 12.06 0.84
N LYS A 93 -11.56 13.29 0.50
CA LYS A 93 -12.25 14.17 -0.45
C LYS A 93 -11.44 14.35 -1.73
N ASP A 94 -12.15 14.41 -2.85
CA ASP A 94 -11.59 14.86 -4.13
C ASP A 94 -11.44 16.40 -4.19
N CYS A 95 -10.93 16.90 -5.31
CA CYS A 95 -10.74 18.32 -5.57
C CYS A 95 -12.04 19.15 -5.67
N TYR A 96 -13.19 18.49 -5.75
CA TYR A 96 -14.51 19.12 -5.73
C TYR A 96 -15.15 19.08 -4.31
N ASN A 97 -14.37 18.71 -3.29
CA ASN A 97 -14.81 18.46 -1.91
C ASN A 97 -15.84 17.33 -1.78
N LYS A 98 -15.97 16.46 -2.78
CA LYS A 98 -16.86 15.30 -2.72
C LYS A 98 -16.16 14.19 -1.94
N SER A 99 -16.86 13.65 -0.94
CA SER A 99 -16.42 12.47 -0.20
C SER A 99 -16.33 11.25 -1.13
N LEU A 100 -15.14 10.70 -1.31
CA LEU A 100 -14.91 9.43 -2.01
C LEU A 100 -14.99 8.24 -1.06
N ALA A 101 -14.51 8.41 0.18
CA ALA A 101 -14.53 7.35 1.20
C ALA A 101 -14.60 7.93 2.60
N ILE A 102 -15.35 7.26 3.46
CA ILE A 102 -15.45 7.52 4.89
C ILE A 102 -15.04 6.24 5.62
N LEU A 103 -13.98 6.29 6.41
CA LEU A 103 -13.48 5.17 7.20
C LEU A 103 -13.74 5.44 8.69
N ASP A 104 -14.61 4.65 9.30
CA ASP A 104 -14.89 4.71 10.73
C ASP A 104 -14.05 3.69 11.50
N GLY A 105 -13.44 4.14 12.59
CA GLY A 105 -12.71 3.32 13.54
C GLY A 105 -13.13 3.62 14.97
N LYS A 106 -13.05 2.59 15.82
CA LYS A 106 -13.53 2.65 17.21
C LYS A 106 -12.53 1.90 18.09
N SER A 107 -12.31 2.39 19.30
CA SER A 107 -11.55 1.67 20.33
C SER A 107 -12.40 1.39 21.56
N ARG A 108 -11.95 0.39 22.33
CA ARG A 108 -12.47 0.06 23.66
C ARG A 108 -11.48 0.41 24.77
N SER A 109 -10.32 1.01 24.47
CA SER A 109 -9.44 1.51 25.54
C SER A 109 -10.16 2.59 26.35
N LYS A 110 -9.90 2.58 27.66
CA LYS A 110 -10.39 3.57 28.61
C LYS A 110 -9.52 4.82 28.63
N ASP A 111 -8.27 4.72 28.18
CA ASP A 111 -7.43 5.88 27.93
C ASP A 111 -7.89 6.56 26.63
N ILE A 112 -7.95 7.89 26.63
CA ILE A 112 -8.47 8.66 25.49
C ILE A 112 -7.40 8.80 24.41
N GLU A 113 -6.14 8.98 24.76
CA GLU A 113 -5.06 9.16 23.80
C GLU A 113 -4.75 7.84 23.07
N GLU A 114 -4.55 6.76 23.83
CA GLU A 114 -4.41 5.42 23.29
C GLU A 114 -5.65 5.02 22.49
N GLY A 115 -6.85 5.28 23.03
CA GLY A 115 -8.12 4.93 22.40
C GLY A 115 -8.39 5.66 21.09
N MET A 116 -7.97 6.92 20.94
CA MET A 116 -8.11 7.66 19.69
C MET A 116 -7.07 7.20 18.64
N GLN A 117 -5.83 6.91 19.05
CA GLN A 117 -4.82 6.34 18.16
C GLN A 117 -5.19 4.91 17.71
N ASP A 118 -5.72 4.08 18.59
CA ASP A 118 -6.24 2.75 18.26
C ASP A 118 -7.47 2.84 17.34
N ALA A 119 -8.41 3.76 17.61
CA ALA A 119 -9.54 4.00 16.72
C ALA A 119 -9.07 4.37 15.30
N LEU A 120 -8.07 5.25 15.15
CA LEU A 120 -7.50 5.60 13.85
C LEU A 120 -6.87 4.38 13.15
N LYS A 121 -6.04 3.59 13.87
CA LYS A 121 -5.46 2.34 13.33
C LYS A 121 -6.55 1.38 12.84
N ASN A 122 -7.66 1.29 13.58
CA ASN A 122 -8.79 0.44 13.25
C ASN A 122 -9.56 0.92 12.00
N ALA A 123 -9.69 2.24 11.79
CA ALA A 123 -10.24 2.80 10.55
C ALA A 123 -9.36 2.46 9.33
N MET A 124 -8.04 2.48 9.51
CA MET A 124 -7.05 2.35 8.44
C MET A 124 -6.71 0.92 8.00
N MET A 125 -7.20 -0.13 8.70
CA MET A 125 -6.84 -1.53 8.39
C MET A 125 -7.07 -1.88 6.91
N ASN A 126 -8.26 -1.55 6.41
CA ASN A 126 -8.79 -1.99 5.12
C ASN A 126 -8.48 -1.02 3.96
N ILE A 127 -7.70 0.04 4.18
CA ILE A 127 -7.34 0.95 3.08
C ILE A 127 -6.44 0.19 2.06
N PRO A 128 -6.69 0.28 0.75
CA PRO A 128 -5.85 -0.35 -0.25
C PRO A 128 -4.45 0.29 -0.30
N LEU A 129 -3.52 -0.35 -0.99
CA LEU A 129 -2.26 0.29 -1.36
C LEU A 129 -2.52 1.34 -2.46
N SER A 130 -1.71 2.40 -2.49
CA SER A 130 -1.65 3.32 -3.63
C SER A 130 -1.23 2.53 -4.87
N ASN A 131 -2.05 2.58 -5.91
CA ASN A 131 -1.80 2.01 -7.23
C ASN A 131 -2.35 2.98 -8.30
N PRO A 132 -1.76 4.18 -8.43
CA PRO A 132 -2.25 5.21 -9.33
C PRO A 132 -2.05 4.76 -10.78
N VAL A 133 -3.14 4.53 -11.50
CA VAL A 133 -3.12 4.14 -12.93
C VAL A 133 -2.80 5.38 -13.78
N LYS A 134 -1.59 5.92 -13.61
CA LYS A 134 -1.03 6.92 -14.51
C LYS A 134 -0.69 6.23 -15.83
N ASN A 135 -1.41 6.59 -16.90
CA ASN A 135 -1.01 6.26 -18.27
C ASN A 135 0.49 6.60 -18.47
N ALA A 136 1.20 5.79 -19.28
CA ALA A 136 2.67 5.67 -19.31
C ALA A 136 3.50 6.93 -19.66
N ALA A 137 2.88 8.11 -19.76
CA ALA A 137 3.54 9.39 -20.02
C ALA A 137 4.11 10.09 -18.77
N ALA A 138 3.69 9.73 -17.56
CA ALA A 138 4.10 10.45 -16.34
C ALA A 138 5.48 10.05 -15.79
N LEU A 139 5.94 8.83 -16.07
CA LEU A 139 7.17 8.24 -15.50
C LEU A 139 8.49 8.90 -15.94
N GLN A 140 8.44 9.90 -16.83
CA GLN A 140 9.63 10.61 -17.32
C GLN A 140 9.92 11.94 -16.61
N LYS A 141 9.04 12.42 -15.73
CA LYS A 141 9.17 13.77 -15.13
C LYS A 141 9.78 13.80 -13.72
N GLU A 142 9.71 12.72 -12.96
CA GLU A 142 10.22 12.66 -11.58
C GLU A 142 11.75 12.42 -11.49
N SER A 143 12.40 11.91 -12.54
CA SER A 143 13.87 11.73 -12.54
C SER A 143 14.69 13.01 -12.76
N GLN A 144 14.06 14.16 -13.05
CA GLN A 144 14.78 15.41 -13.36
C GLN A 144 14.83 16.44 -12.22
N ILE A 145 14.12 16.22 -11.12
CA ILE A 145 14.09 17.16 -9.98
C ILE A 145 15.16 16.80 -8.93
N ALA A 146 15.51 15.52 -8.78
CA ALA A 146 16.49 15.05 -7.80
C ALA A 146 17.96 15.44 -8.10
N GLU A 147 18.33 15.72 -9.36
CA GLU A 147 19.73 16.03 -9.72
C GLU A 147 20.13 17.50 -9.48
N ASN A 148 19.19 18.43 -9.31
CA ASN A 148 19.49 19.88 -9.29
C ASN A 148 19.69 20.49 -7.89
N GLN A 149 19.51 19.74 -6.80
CA GLN A 149 19.69 20.26 -5.43
C GLN A 149 21.04 19.92 -4.78
N ILE A 150 21.90 19.12 -5.43
CA ILE A 150 23.23 18.75 -4.92
C ILE A 150 24.34 19.47 -5.72
N LYS A 151 24.37 20.80 -5.67
CA LYS A 151 25.43 21.58 -6.35
C LYS A 151 25.76 22.96 -5.79
N ALA A 152 25.27 23.29 -4.59
CA ALA A 152 25.35 24.64 -4.03
C ALA A 152 25.89 24.69 -2.59
N GLU A 153 26.86 23.84 -2.22
CA GLU A 153 27.72 24.10 -1.06
C GLU A 153 29.03 23.26 -1.08
N GLU A 154 30.04 23.74 -1.81
CA GLU A 154 31.44 23.37 -1.52
C GLU A 154 32.35 24.57 -1.84
N ASN A 155 32.98 25.15 -0.82
CA ASN A 155 34.10 26.07 -1.04
C ASN A 155 35.15 26.03 0.09
N LYS A 156 36.03 25.02 -0.01
CA LYS A 156 37.40 24.94 0.55
C LYS A 156 37.61 24.79 2.07
N PRO A 157 38.81 24.33 2.52
CA PRO A 157 39.79 23.49 1.80
C PRO A 157 40.28 22.23 2.58
N LYS A 158 40.63 21.24 1.76
CA LYS A 158 41.22 19.92 2.02
C LYS A 158 42.68 19.92 2.52
N GLN A 159 43.04 18.95 3.36
CA GLN A 159 44.32 18.20 3.35
C GLN A 159 43.94 16.70 3.53
N GLU A 160 44.25 15.71 2.67
CA GLU A 160 45.55 15.21 2.11
C GLU A 160 46.43 14.51 3.15
N VAL A 161 46.96 13.27 2.99
CA VAL A 161 47.04 12.25 1.89
C VAL A 161 46.96 10.84 2.55
N SER A 162 46.39 9.75 2.01
CA SER A 162 46.98 8.80 1.03
C SER A 162 45.99 7.62 0.84
N ALA A 163 45.40 7.34 -0.33
CA ALA A 163 45.92 6.58 -1.50
C ALA A 163 46.03 5.06 -1.26
N ILE A 164 45.68 4.12 -2.15
CA ILE A 164 45.15 4.12 -3.55
C ILE A 164 44.50 2.70 -3.79
N HIS A 165 43.65 2.34 -4.76
CA HIS A 165 43.37 2.80 -6.14
C HIS A 165 41.90 2.52 -6.61
N SER A 166 41.68 2.68 -7.91
CA SER A 166 40.51 2.46 -8.79
C SER A 166 40.02 0.98 -8.88
N ASP A 167 38.76 0.66 -9.22
CA ASP A 167 38.23 0.90 -10.57
C ASP A 167 36.69 1.06 -10.73
N LYS A 168 36.29 1.50 -11.94
CA LYS A 168 35.00 2.11 -12.30
C LYS A 168 34.01 1.09 -12.89
N ALA A 169 32.87 0.84 -12.22
CA ALA A 169 31.77 0.03 -12.77
C ALA A 169 30.37 0.60 -12.43
N ALA A 170 29.46 0.52 -13.40
CA ALA A 170 28.10 1.05 -13.29
C ALA A 170 27.23 0.25 -12.29
N PHE A 171 26.32 0.94 -11.60
CA PHE A 171 25.26 0.30 -10.81
C PHE A 171 24.23 -0.35 -11.74
N LYS A 172 24.52 -1.57 -12.19
CA LYS A 172 23.52 -2.48 -12.72
C LYS A 172 22.74 -3.05 -11.52
N PRO A 173 21.40 -3.09 -11.53
CA PRO A 173 20.65 -3.87 -10.56
C PRO A 173 20.94 -5.36 -10.81
N ASN A 174 21.82 -5.94 -10.01
CA ASN A 174 22.07 -7.38 -9.99
C ASN A 174 21.66 -7.95 -8.63
N ASN A 175 20.37 -8.23 -8.49
CA ASN A 175 19.90 -9.32 -7.66
C ASN A 175 19.09 -10.23 -8.60
N LYS A 176 19.55 -11.48 -8.78
CA LYS A 176 18.77 -12.48 -9.52
C LYS A 176 17.40 -12.61 -8.85
N ALA A 177 16.33 -12.59 -9.64
CA ALA A 177 15.03 -13.03 -9.12
C ALA A 177 15.14 -14.51 -8.72
N GLU A 178 14.79 -14.84 -7.49
CA GLU A 178 14.72 -16.24 -7.03
C GLU A 178 13.45 -16.86 -7.65
N ILE A 179 13.63 -17.72 -8.65
CA ILE A 179 12.53 -18.37 -9.38
C ILE A 179 12.27 -19.75 -8.76
N TYR A 180 11.01 -20.02 -8.46
CA TYR A 180 10.53 -21.22 -7.80
C TYR A 180 9.55 -21.98 -8.70
N HIS A 181 9.66 -23.30 -8.82
CA HIS A 181 8.79 -24.11 -9.68
C HIS A 181 8.33 -25.42 -9.04
N ASN A 182 7.13 -25.87 -9.40
CA ASN A 182 6.55 -27.16 -8.97
C ASN A 182 6.29 -28.10 -10.17
N GLY A 183 6.84 -27.77 -11.35
CA GLY A 183 6.66 -28.50 -12.61
C GLY A 183 5.52 -28.00 -13.49
N SER A 184 4.46 -27.42 -12.91
CA SER A 184 3.34 -26.81 -13.66
C SER A 184 3.35 -25.27 -13.65
N LEU A 185 3.88 -24.68 -12.57
CA LEU A 185 3.99 -23.24 -12.34
C LEU A 185 5.45 -22.82 -12.20
N SER A 186 5.75 -21.56 -12.54
CA SER A 186 7.02 -20.90 -12.26
C SER A 186 6.72 -19.53 -11.67
N LEU A 187 7.15 -19.33 -10.42
CA LEU A 187 6.80 -18.19 -9.58
C LEU A 187 8.06 -17.43 -9.18
N ASN A 188 8.03 -16.11 -9.30
CA ASN A 188 9.09 -15.24 -8.80
C ASN A 188 8.87 -14.99 -7.31
N LYS A 189 9.85 -15.32 -6.47
CA LYS A 189 9.87 -14.88 -5.07
C LYS A 189 10.33 -13.45 -5.00
N ILE A 190 9.48 -12.59 -4.45
CA ILE A 190 9.76 -11.17 -4.25
C ILE A 190 9.73 -10.89 -2.75
N LEU A 191 10.91 -10.59 -2.19
CA LEU A 191 11.06 -10.19 -0.79
C LEU A 191 10.38 -8.82 -0.56
N LEU A 192 9.57 -8.76 0.48
CA LEU A 192 9.01 -7.52 1.02
C LEU A 192 9.77 -7.15 2.30
N SER A 193 9.30 -6.09 2.98
CA SER A 193 9.80 -5.68 4.29
C SER A 193 9.53 -6.73 5.39
N ASN A 194 10.32 -6.67 6.47
CA ASN A 194 10.09 -7.42 7.71
C ASN A 194 10.05 -8.96 7.57
N GLY A 195 10.67 -9.52 6.53
CA GLY A 195 10.69 -10.96 6.27
C GLY A 195 9.41 -11.51 5.63
N GLU A 196 8.46 -10.66 5.28
CA GLU A 196 7.34 -11.02 4.39
C GLU A 196 7.86 -11.20 2.96
N PHE A 197 7.27 -12.11 2.19
CA PHE A 197 7.54 -12.23 0.75
C PHE A 197 6.28 -12.67 0.00
N ILE A 198 6.29 -12.50 -1.33
CA ILE A 198 5.24 -13.04 -2.21
C ILE A 198 5.84 -14.01 -3.21
N LEU A 199 5.02 -14.97 -3.65
CA LEU A 199 5.23 -15.69 -4.89
C LEU A 199 4.32 -15.09 -5.96
N ALA A 200 4.91 -14.59 -7.05
CA ALA A 200 4.20 -13.97 -8.16
C ALA A 200 4.37 -14.80 -9.44
N ASP A 201 3.26 -15.19 -10.06
CA ASP A 201 3.27 -15.74 -11.43
C ASP A 201 3.45 -14.57 -12.41
N PRO A 202 4.46 -14.57 -13.30
CA PRO A 202 4.68 -13.48 -14.27
C PRO A 202 3.52 -13.28 -15.25
N ASN A 203 2.58 -14.24 -15.35
CA ASN A 203 1.39 -14.18 -16.21
C ASN A 203 0.13 -13.72 -15.43
N SER A 204 0.23 -13.43 -14.13
CA SER A 204 -0.89 -13.03 -13.26
C SER A 204 -0.64 -11.68 -12.60
N SER A 205 -1.63 -10.80 -12.62
CA SER A 205 -1.60 -9.54 -11.87
C SER A 205 -1.75 -9.72 -10.36
N ALA A 206 -2.24 -10.88 -9.89
CA ALA A 206 -2.37 -11.22 -8.49
C ALA A 206 -1.24 -12.19 -8.06
N PRO A 207 -0.63 -12.00 -6.88
CA PRO A 207 0.34 -12.96 -6.36
C PRO A 207 -0.32 -14.32 -6.13
N TYR A 208 0.39 -15.40 -6.43
CA TYR A 208 -0.04 -16.76 -6.14
C TYR A 208 -0.22 -16.98 -4.63
N GLY A 209 0.67 -16.40 -3.82
CA GLY A 209 0.55 -16.42 -2.37
C GLY A 209 1.42 -15.37 -1.67
N ILE A 210 0.94 -14.89 -0.51
CA ILE A 210 1.58 -13.89 0.34
C ILE A 210 2.02 -14.58 1.65
N PHE A 211 3.31 -14.54 1.97
CA PHE A 211 3.95 -15.29 3.05
C PHE A 211 4.35 -14.36 4.18
N LYS A 212 3.56 -14.32 5.26
CA LYS A 212 3.82 -13.50 6.45
C LYS A 212 4.53 -14.33 7.51
N PRO A 213 5.68 -13.90 8.06
CA PRO A 213 6.43 -14.69 9.02
C PRO A 213 5.60 -14.97 10.28
N SER A 214 5.72 -16.19 10.80
CA SER A 214 5.13 -16.60 12.08
C SER A 214 6.14 -16.44 13.22
N THR A 215 5.74 -16.81 14.44
CA THR A 215 6.65 -16.89 15.60
C THR A 215 7.63 -18.07 15.51
N LYS A 216 7.38 -19.05 14.63
CA LYS A 216 8.29 -20.17 14.37
C LYS A 216 9.19 -19.80 13.18
N LYS A 217 10.50 -19.99 13.35
CA LYS A 217 11.50 -19.76 12.30
C LYS A 217 11.13 -20.53 11.02
N ASP A 218 11.39 -19.91 9.88
CA ASP A 218 11.19 -20.49 8.54
C ASP A 218 9.73 -20.97 8.27
N THR A 219 8.76 -20.51 9.08
CA THR A 219 7.35 -20.86 9.01
C THR A 219 6.50 -19.60 8.86
N TYR A 220 5.51 -19.65 7.97
CA TYR A 220 4.76 -18.50 7.47
C TYR A 220 3.25 -18.77 7.49
N ARG A 221 2.47 -17.74 7.80
CA ARG A 221 1.04 -17.68 7.47
C ARG A 221 0.93 -17.28 6.01
N VAL A 222 0.35 -18.15 5.19
CA VAL A 222 0.21 -17.95 3.75
C VAL A 222 -1.23 -17.54 3.44
N GLN A 223 -1.41 -16.45 2.69
CA GLN A 223 -2.68 -16.13 2.06
C GLN A 223 -2.56 -16.40 0.56
N LEU A 224 -3.37 -17.32 0.03
CA LEU A 224 -3.39 -17.69 -1.38
C LEU A 224 -4.19 -16.68 -2.22
N SER A 225 -4.04 -16.75 -3.55
CA SER A 225 -4.72 -15.87 -4.51
C SER A 225 -6.26 -15.92 -4.46
N ASP A 226 -6.83 -17.03 -3.98
CA ASP A 226 -8.27 -17.20 -3.73
C ASP A 226 -8.74 -16.60 -2.39
N GLY A 227 -7.83 -16.01 -1.62
CA GLY A 227 -8.07 -15.42 -0.31
C GLY A 227 -8.00 -16.42 0.85
N THR A 228 -7.88 -17.72 0.59
CA THR A 228 -7.76 -18.74 1.65
C THR A 228 -6.46 -18.55 2.44
N THR A 229 -6.51 -18.83 3.74
CA THR A 229 -5.33 -18.76 4.63
C THR A 229 -4.90 -20.15 5.03
N THR A 230 -3.60 -20.43 4.89
CA THR A 230 -2.97 -21.72 5.17
C THR A 230 -1.58 -21.55 5.79
N LEU A 231 -0.89 -22.65 6.06
CA LEU A 231 0.50 -22.66 6.51
C LEU A 231 1.45 -22.86 5.32
N GLY A 232 2.64 -22.26 5.40
CA GLY A 232 3.75 -22.59 4.52
C GLY A 232 5.07 -22.46 5.26
N TYR A 233 6.10 -23.13 4.77
CA TYR A 233 7.41 -23.16 5.40
C TYR A 233 8.53 -23.35 4.39
N LEU A 234 9.75 -22.98 4.79
CA LEU A 234 10.97 -23.23 4.03
C LEU A 234 11.64 -24.50 4.57
N GLU A 235 11.93 -25.44 3.67
CA GLU A 235 12.59 -26.72 3.98
C GLU A 235 13.61 -27.01 2.88
N ASP A 236 14.89 -27.15 3.25
CA ASP A 236 16.01 -27.36 2.32
C ASP A 236 16.05 -26.41 1.11
N GLY A 237 15.69 -25.13 1.33
CA GLY A 237 15.63 -24.10 0.29
C GLY A 237 14.38 -24.13 -0.59
N LYS A 238 13.53 -25.15 -0.45
CA LYS A 238 12.22 -25.28 -1.09
C LYS A 238 11.18 -24.47 -0.33
N ILE A 239 10.13 -24.04 -1.04
CA ILE A 239 8.92 -23.47 -0.41
C ILE A 239 7.85 -24.56 -0.40
N VAL A 240 7.36 -24.90 0.78
CA VAL A 240 6.26 -25.84 0.97
C VAL A 240 5.03 -25.06 1.42
N ILE A 241 3.87 -25.38 0.83
CA ILE A 241 2.58 -24.79 1.17
C ILE A 241 1.60 -25.91 1.47
N GLU A 242 0.99 -25.91 2.66
CA GLU A 242 -0.10 -26.82 2.98
C GLU A 242 -1.37 -26.36 2.27
N LYS A 243 -2.16 -27.30 1.74
CA LYS A 243 -3.46 -27.05 1.14
C LYS A 243 -4.46 -28.11 1.59
N THR A 244 -5.67 -27.67 1.88
CA THR A 244 -6.79 -28.56 2.19
C THR A 244 -7.44 -29.03 0.89
N ASN A 245 -7.72 -30.33 0.80
CA ASN A 245 -8.52 -30.94 -0.24
C ASN A 245 -10.02 -30.73 0.03
N SER A 246 -10.86 -31.02 -0.97
CA SER A 246 -12.32 -30.91 -0.84
C SER A 246 -12.95 -31.88 0.17
N ASP A 247 -12.23 -32.92 0.58
CA ASP A 247 -12.61 -33.88 1.62
C ASP A 247 -12.10 -33.49 3.04
N GLY A 248 -11.40 -32.36 3.17
CA GLY A 248 -10.79 -31.90 4.42
C GLY A 248 -9.40 -32.48 4.70
N SER A 249 -8.86 -33.38 3.87
CA SER A 249 -7.49 -33.88 4.03
C SER A 249 -6.45 -32.82 3.66
N LEU A 250 -5.26 -32.89 4.28
CA LEU A 250 -4.14 -31.99 3.95
C LEU A 250 -3.24 -32.61 2.89
N ARG A 251 -2.74 -31.77 1.98
CA ARG A 251 -1.64 -32.07 1.04
C ARG A 251 -0.63 -30.93 1.04
N THR A 252 0.58 -31.20 0.58
CA THR A 252 1.63 -30.19 0.39
C THR A 252 1.84 -29.89 -1.09
N GLU A 253 2.05 -28.62 -1.42
CA GLU A 253 2.54 -28.17 -2.72
C GLU A 253 3.95 -27.63 -2.53
N VAL A 254 4.93 -28.22 -3.23
CA VAL A 254 6.36 -27.96 -3.06
C VAL A 254 6.90 -27.24 -4.28
N PHE A 255 7.60 -26.14 -4.05
CA PHE A 255 8.30 -25.38 -5.09
C PHE A 255 9.80 -25.41 -4.84
N GLU A 256 10.56 -25.80 -5.86
CA GLU A 256 12.02 -25.88 -5.85
C GLU A 256 12.62 -24.66 -6.55
N MET A 257 13.78 -24.19 -6.06
CA MET A 257 14.48 -23.04 -6.67
C MET A 257 15.20 -23.47 -7.95
N LYS A 258 15.12 -22.65 -8.99
CA LYS A 258 15.69 -22.87 -10.33
C LYS A 258 17.08 -22.24 -10.52
#